data_AF-A0A4Z2B293-F1
#
_entry.id   AF-A0A4Z2B293-F1
#
_cell.length_a   1.000
_cell.length_b   1.000
_cell.length_c   1.000
_cell.angle_alpha   90.00
_cell.angle_beta   90.00
_cell.angle_gamma   90.00
#
_symmetry.space_group_name_H-M   'P 1'
#
loop_
_entity.id
_entity.type
_entity.pdbx_description
1 polymer ?
#
loop_
_entity_poly.entity_id
_entity_poly.type
_entity_poly.pdbx_seq_one_letter_code
_entity_poly.pdbx_strand_id
1 'polypeptide(L)'
;MEPEGRVAVFYEDTLGNYPYFVSKDIPVNGGLPQHTRLDTHLQKTQQDLEAALPAPRYLGLGVVRWGEWLPQWSRNRAKQAMYLEESRKLLRTFFPSWSQEEVEKWSKVDFEAAAQSLMMETLREVKRLRPKALWGVSPYPSCYSGDPSQTTLANYTGQCGAAEMALNDELLWLWKRCSALYPLLNLEKVQSGSADARALFVQSDQRSPTSIVSGQLGL
;
A
#
# COMPACT_ATOMS: atom_id res chain seq x y z
N MET A 1 21.56 24.17 -14.55
CA MET A 1 20.36 23.49 -15.05
C MET A 1 20.09 22.31 -14.15
N GLU A 2 19.19 22.44 -13.18
CA GLU A 2 18.61 21.27 -12.50
C GLU A 2 17.43 20.80 -13.36
N PRO A 3 17.35 19.51 -13.74
CA PRO A 3 16.24 19.03 -14.54
C PRO A 3 14.97 18.86 -13.69
N GLU A 4 13.85 19.23 -14.30
CA GLU A 4 12.50 19.05 -13.80
C GLU A 4 12.24 17.58 -13.39
N GLY A 5 11.49 17.39 -12.29
CA GLY A 5 10.95 16.08 -11.88
C GLY A 5 11.76 15.31 -10.82
N ARG A 6 11.96 15.88 -9.62
CA ARG A 6 12.50 15.14 -8.45
C ARG A 6 11.54 14.10 -7.86
N VAL A 7 10.35 13.91 -8.42
CA VAL A 7 9.35 12.94 -7.95
C VAL A 7 8.76 12.20 -9.14
N ALA A 8 8.83 10.87 -9.11
CA ALA A 8 8.13 9.98 -10.01
C ALA A 8 7.06 9.21 -9.23
N VAL A 9 5.82 9.26 -9.71
CA VAL A 9 4.68 8.57 -9.10
C VAL A 9 4.19 7.51 -10.06
N PHE A 10 4.12 6.28 -9.56
CA PHE A 10 3.65 5.12 -10.29
C PHE A 10 2.28 4.71 -9.75
N TYR A 11 1.29 4.68 -10.62
CA TYR A 11 -0.10 4.32 -10.34
C TYR A 11 -0.33 2.83 -10.67
N GLU A 12 -1.58 2.37 -10.59
CA GLU A 12 -1.98 0.99 -10.84
C GLU A 12 -1.62 0.46 -12.23
N ASP A 13 -1.54 1.33 -13.24
CA ASP A 13 -1.31 0.97 -14.64
C ASP A 13 0.07 1.40 -15.19
N THR A 14 0.91 2.01 -14.35
CA THR A 14 2.20 2.57 -14.80
C THR A 14 3.45 1.88 -14.27
N LEU A 15 3.32 0.83 -13.46
CA LEU A 15 4.47 0.05 -12.98
C LEU A 15 4.16 -1.43 -12.83
N GLY A 16 4.65 -2.21 -13.78
CA GLY A 16 4.48 -3.66 -13.76
C GLY A 16 3.05 -4.07 -14.07
N ASN A 17 2.77 -5.36 -13.85
CA ASN A 17 1.43 -5.92 -13.97
C ASN A 17 0.75 -5.91 -12.60
N TYR A 18 0.50 -4.74 -12.02
CA TYR A 18 -0.23 -4.65 -10.75
C TYR A 18 -1.69 -5.09 -10.98
N PRO A 19 -2.23 -6.04 -10.20
CA PRO A 19 -3.58 -6.54 -10.40
C PRO A 19 -4.60 -5.63 -9.73
N TYR A 20 -5.67 -5.31 -10.45
CA TYR A 20 -6.79 -4.53 -9.93
C TYR A 20 -8.06 -4.78 -10.72
N PHE A 21 -9.18 -4.25 -10.24
CA PHE A 21 -10.46 -4.31 -10.92
C PHE A 21 -10.91 -2.90 -11.34
N VAL A 22 -11.17 -2.70 -12.63
CA VAL A 22 -11.84 -1.46 -13.11
C VAL A 22 -13.30 -1.46 -12.66
N SER A 23 -13.92 -2.63 -12.69
CA SER A 23 -15.24 -2.93 -12.12
C SER A 23 -15.26 -4.41 -11.75
N LYS A 24 -16.30 -4.88 -11.04
CA LYS A 24 -16.38 -6.25 -10.51
C LYS A 24 -16.14 -7.33 -11.57
N ASP A 25 -16.52 -7.07 -12.81
CA ASP A 25 -16.44 -8.02 -13.92
C ASP A 25 -15.25 -7.77 -14.86
N ILE A 26 -14.44 -6.74 -14.60
CA ILE A 26 -13.31 -6.34 -15.45
C ILE A 26 -12.00 -6.40 -14.65
N PRO A 27 -11.41 -7.59 -14.50
CA PRO A 27 -10.11 -7.76 -13.89
C PRO A 27 -8.99 -7.31 -14.84
N VAL A 28 -8.06 -6.52 -14.32
CA VAL A 28 -6.79 -6.16 -14.98
C VAL A 28 -5.67 -6.96 -14.32
N ASN A 29 -4.78 -7.53 -15.13
CA ASN A 29 -3.68 -8.39 -14.66
C ASN A 29 -4.14 -9.54 -13.75
N GLY A 30 -5.36 -10.06 -13.97
CA GLY A 30 -5.94 -11.14 -13.16
C GLY A 30 -6.66 -10.69 -11.89
N GLY A 31 -6.68 -9.38 -11.59
CA GLY A 31 -7.49 -8.75 -10.54
C GLY A 31 -7.01 -8.98 -9.10
N LEU A 32 -6.42 -10.13 -8.81
CA LEU A 32 -5.96 -10.52 -7.48
C LEU A 32 -4.43 -10.71 -7.42
N PRO A 33 -3.78 -10.41 -6.29
CA PRO A 33 -2.35 -10.65 -6.12
C PRO A 33 -1.95 -12.12 -6.30
N GLN A 34 -2.73 -13.06 -5.75
CA GLN A 34 -2.48 -14.51 -5.88
C GLN A 34 -2.66 -15.05 -7.31
N HIS A 35 -3.26 -14.27 -8.22
CA HIS A 35 -3.35 -14.60 -9.65
C HIS A 35 -2.21 -14.02 -10.49
N THR A 36 -1.38 -13.16 -9.91
CA THR A 36 -0.35 -12.45 -10.65
C THR A 36 0.90 -13.31 -10.80
N ARG A 37 1.35 -13.52 -12.05
CA ARG A 37 2.62 -14.18 -12.31
C ARG A 37 3.78 -13.21 -12.06
N LEU A 38 4.49 -13.45 -10.95
CA LEU A 38 5.54 -12.55 -10.46
C LEU A 38 6.63 -12.26 -11.51
N ASP A 39 7.12 -13.28 -12.24
CA ASP A 39 8.17 -13.07 -13.25
C ASP A 39 7.74 -12.09 -14.35
N THR A 40 6.51 -12.23 -14.84
CA THR A 40 5.97 -11.34 -15.88
C THR A 40 5.74 -9.93 -15.34
N HIS A 41 5.31 -9.82 -14.08
CA HIS A 41 5.16 -8.56 -13.39
C HIS A 41 6.51 -7.84 -13.30
N LEU A 42 7.56 -8.52 -12.84
CA LEU A 42 8.90 -7.92 -12.66
C LEU A 42 9.54 -7.53 -14.00
N GLN A 43 9.37 -8.33 -15.06
CA GLN A 43 9.81 -7.95 -16.42
C GLN A 43 9.13 -6.66 -16.88
N LYS A 44 7.81 -6.53 -16.67
CA LYS A 44 7.07 -5.31 -17.01
C LYS A 44 7.51 -4.13 -16.13
N THR A 45 7.73 -4.36 -14.83
CA THR A 45 8.26 -3.35 -13.89
C THR A 45 9.60 -2.79 -14.37
N GLN A 46 10.51 -3.64 -14.85
CA GLN A 46 11.77 -3.19 -15.42
C GLN A 46 11.55 -2.29 -16.66
N GLN A 47 10.72 -2.74 -17.61
CA GLN A 47 10.44 -1.98 -18.83
C GLN A 47 9.81 -0.62 -18.55
N ASP A 48 8.81 -0.59 -17.67
CA ASP A 48 8.11 0.65 -17.28
C ASP A 48 9.04 1.62 -16.58
N LEU A 49 9.89 1.11 -15.69
CA LEU A 49 10.84 1.94 -14.98
C LEU A 49 11.93 2.50 -15.91
N GLU A 50 12.41 1.72 -16.87
CA GLU A 50 13.37 2.17 -17.87
C GLU A 50 12.78 3.25 -18.77
N ALA A 51 11.51 3.11 -19.17
CA ALA A 51 10.81 4.12 -19.96
C ALA A 51 10.55 5.40 -19.15
N ALA A 52 10.05 5.29 -17.92
CA ALA A 52 9.68 6.43 -17.09
C ALA A 52 10.88 7.18 -16.51
N LEU A 53 11.94 6.45 -16.12
CA LEU A 53 13.13 6.99 -15.47
C LEU A 53 14.39 6.54 -16.21
N PRO A 54 14.66 7.04 -17.43
CA PRO A 54 15.76 6.53 -18.26
C PRO A 54 17.15 6.73 -17.65
N ALA A 55 17.32 7.71 -16.75
CA ALA A 55 18.58 7.96 -16.06
C ALA A 55 18.84 6.87 -14.98
N PRO A 56 19.88 6.02 -15.13
CA PRO A 56 20.17 4.96 -14.14
C PRO A 56 20.51 5.51 -12.76
N ARG A 57 21.06 6.74 -12.73
CA ARG A 57 21.41 7.48 -11.50
C ARG A 57 20.33 8.49 -11.12
N TYR A 58 19.06 8.13 -11.23
CA TYR A 58 17.97 8.95 -10.71
C TYR A 58 18.14 9.17 -9.19
N LEU A 59 18.11 10.42 -8.76
CA LEU A 59 18.32 10.86 -7.36
C LEU A 59 17.02 11.39 -6.71
N GLY A 60 15.88 11.20 -7.37
CA GLY A 60 14.58 11.69 -6.90
C GLY A 60 13.82 10.69 -6.02
N LEU A 61 12.57 11.02 -5.77
CA LEU A 61 11.60 10.22 -5.03
C LEU A 61 10.87 9.29 -6.00
N GLY A 62 10.82 8.01 -5.69
CA GLY A 62 10.04 7.01 -6.41
C GLY A 62 8.87 6.55 -5.56
N VAL A 63 7.67 6.99 -5.90
CA VAL A 63 6.44 6.73 -5.14
C VAL A 63 5.63 5.66 -5.87
N VAL A 64 5.52 4.48 -5.29
CA VAL A 64 4.57 3.46 -5.75
C VAL A 64 3.23 3.73 -5.08
N ARG A 65 2.28 4.30 -5.82
CA ARG A 65 0.93 4.64 -5.36
C ARG A 65 -0.02 3.53 -5.76
N TRP A 66 -0.06 2.49 -4.94
CA TRP A 66 -0.98 1.36 -5.09
C TRP A 66 -2.03 1.42 -3.99
N GLY A 67 -3.28 1.69 -4.38
CA GLY A 67 -4.42 1.86 -3.45
C GLY A 67 -5.62 0.96 -3.74
N GLU A 68 -5.55 0.16 -4.80
CA GLU A 68 -6.67 -0.67 -5.25
C GLU A 68 -7.01 -1.76 -4.24
N TRP A 69 -5.99 -2.33 -3.61
CA TRP A 69 -6.11 -3.22 -2.46
C TRP A 69 -4.97 -2.97 -1.48
N LEU A 70 -5.17 -3.39 -0.23
CA LEU A 70 -4.18 -3.27 0.85
C LEU A 70 -3.61 -4.66 1.16
N PRO A 71 -2.28 -4.84 1.33
CA PRO A 71 -1.67 -6.12 1.67
C PRO A 71 -2.20 -6.84 2.92
N GLN A 72 -2.87 -6.12 3.82
CA GLN A 72 -3.49 -6.70 5.01
C GLN A 72 -4.98 -6.97 4.75
N TRP A 73 -5.41 -8.23 4.85
CA TRP A 73 -6.77 -8.68 4.58
C TRP A 73 -7.81 -7.84 5.34
N SER A 74 -7.56 -7.60 6.63
CA SER A 74 -8.47 -6.88 7.54
C SER A 74 -8.69 -5.40 7.19
N ARG A 75 -7.79 -4.80 6.42
CA ARG A 75 -7.88 -3.40 5.98
C ARG A 75 -8.72 -3.22 4.71
N ASN A 76 -8.94 -4.27 3.92
CA ASN A 76 -9.72 -4.20 2.68
C ASN A 76 -11.23 -4.13 2.97
N ARG A 77 -11.74 -2.91 3.13
CA ARG A 77 -13.14 -2.62 3.48
C ARG A 77 -13.81 -1.79 2.39
N ALA A 78 -15.14 -1.64 2.50
CA ALA A 78 -15.94 -0.83 1.57
C ALA A 78 -15.63 -1.18 0.10
N LYS A 79 -15.07 -0.24 -0.68
CA LYS A 79 -14.72 -0.45 -2.09
C LYS A 79 -13.75 -1.62 -2.31
N GLN A 80 -12.88 -1.91 -1.34
CA GLN A 80 -11.86 -2.96 -1.44
C GLN A 80 -12.39 -4.33 -0.96
N ALA A 81 -13.60 -4.41 -0.41
CA ALA A 81 -14.18 -5.67 0.06
C ALA A 81 -14.37 -6.70 -1.07
N MET A 82 -14.45 -6.23 -2.32
CA MET A 82 -14.54 -7.11 -3.49
C MET A 82 -13.31 -8.01 -3.66
N TYR A 83 -12.11 -7.54 -3.31
CA TYR A 83 -10.89 -8.36 -3.38
C TYR A 83 -10.98 -9.56 -2.44
N LEU A 84 -11.62 -9.40 -1.28
CA LEU A 84 -11.87 -10.48 -0.33
C LEU A 84 -12.93 -11.46 -0.86
N GLU A 85 -13.99 -10.95 -1.49
CA GLU A 85 -15.03 -11.77 -2.14
C GLU A 85 -14.44 -12.62 -3.27
N GLU A 86 -13.69 -11.99 -4.18
CA GLU A 86 -13.10 -12.67 -5.34
C GLU A 86 -12.00 -13.66 -4.92
N SER A 87 -11.21 -13.35 -3.88
CA SER A 87 -10.25 -14.31 -3.32
C SER A 87 -10.93 -15.58 -2.81
N ARG A 88 -12.08 -15.44 -2.14
CA ARG A 88 -12.87 -16.59 -1.66
C ARG A 88 -13.51 -17.38 -2.78
N LYS A 89 -14.01 -16.70 -3.81
CA LYS A 89 -14.56 -17.37 -5.01
C LYS A 89 -13.48 -18.17 -5.71
N LEU A 90 -12.31 -17.57 -5.89
CA LEU A 90 -11.17 -18.25 -6.48
C LEU A 90 -10.81 -19.52 -5.70
N LEU A 91 -10.71 -19.43 -4.38
CA LEU A 91 -10.31 -20.60 -3.61
C LEU A 91 -11.36 -21.73 -3.67
N ARG A 92 -12.65 -21.37 -3.74
CA ARG A 92 -13.74 -22.34 -3.94
C ARG A 92 -13.70 -23.05 -5.29
N THR A 93 -13.13 -22.45 -6.35
CA THR A 93 -13.00 -23.15 -7.63
C THR A 93 -12.01 -24.30 -7.55
N PHE A 94 -10.99 -24.19 -6.69
CA PHE A 94 -10.00 -25.24 -6.46
C PHE A 94 -10.42 -26.22 -5.36
N PHE A 95 -11.15 -25.74 -4.34
CA PHE A 95 -11.56 -26.55 -3.20
C PHE A 95 -13.08 -26.46 -2.95
N PRO A 96 -13.93 -27.07 -3.80
CA PRO A 96 -15.39 -26.94 -3.70
C PRO A 96 -15.99 -27.55 -2.42
N SER A 97 -15.29 -28.50 -1.79
CA SER A 97 -15.75 -29.20 -0.59
C SER A 97 -15.37 -28.53 0.72
N TRP A 98 -14.58 -27.45 0.69
CA TRP A 98 -14.17 -26.75 1.90
C TRP A 98 -15.34 -26.01 2.54
N SER A 99 -15.34 -26.01 3.87
CA SER A 99 -16.25 -25.20 4.67
C SER A 99 -15.99 -23.70 4.45
N GLN A 100 -16.97 -22.88 4.83
CA GLN A 100 -16.81 -21.42 4.74
C GLN A 100 -15.64 -20.90 5.60
N GLU A 101 -15.39 -21.52 6.75
CA GLU A 101 -14.29 -21.14 7.65
C GLU A 101 -12.93 -21.48 7.03
N GLU A 102 -12.79 -22.65 6.42
CA GLU A 102 -11.57 -23.03 5.70
C GLU A 102 -11.30 -22.10 4.53
N VAL A 103 -12.33 -21.79 3.74
CA VAL A 103 -12.21 -20.84 2.62
C VAL A 103 -11.78 -19.45 3.11
N GLU A 104 -12.39 -18.92 4.17
CA GLU A 104 -12.01 -17.62 4.73
C GLU A 104 -10.55 -17.62 5.19
N LYS A 105 -10.16 -18.61 6.00
CA LYS A 105 -8.82 -18.72 6.58
C LYS A 105 -7.76 -18.78 5.50
N TRP A 106 -7.93 -19.65 4.51
CA TRP A 106 -6.92 -19.85 3.48
C TRP A 106 -6.93 -18.75 2.41
N SER A 107 -8.08 -18.12 2.14
CA SER A 107 -8.13 -16.95 1.25
C SER A 107 -7.32 -15.79 1.84
N LYS A 108 -7.41 -15.59 3.16
CA LYS A 108 -6.57 -14.62 3.86
C LYS A 108 -5.08 -14.92 3.68
N VAL A 109 -4.67 -16.15 3.98
CA VAL A 109 -3.25 -16.56 3.90
C VAL A 109 -2.70 -16.36 2.49
N ASP A 110 -3.43 -16.82 1.48
CA ASP A 110 -3.00 -16.75 0.08
C ASP A 110 -2.91 -15.30 -0.42
N PHE A 111 -3.96 -14.50 -0.14
CA PHE A 111 -3.99 -13.09 -0.52
C PHE A 111 -2.86 -12.28 0.13
N GLU A 112 -2.67 -12.39 1.46
CA GLU A 112 -1.66 -11.60 2.18
C GLU A 112 -0.24 -12.02 1.75
N ALA A 113 0.01 -13.32 1.56
CA ALA A 113 1.30 -13.83 1.10
C ALA A 113 1.62 -13.33 -0.32
N ALA A 114 0.66 -13.41 -1.24
CA ALA A 114 0.84 -12.95 -2.61
C ALA A 114 1.01 -11.43 -2.68
N ALA A 115 0.22 -10.67 -1.93
CA ALA A 115 0.32 -9.21 -1.84
C ALA A 115 1.69 -8.77 -1.31
N GLN A 116 2.15 -9.41 -0.22
CA GLN A 116 3.47 -9.16 0.34
C GLN A 116 4.58 -9.48 -0.67
N SER A 117 4.53 -10.64 -1.33
CA SER A 117 5.51 -11.06 -2.34
C SER A 117 5.60 -10.05 -3.49
N LEU A 118 4.45 -9.67 -4.07
CA LEU A 118 4.37 -8.73 -5.17
C LEU A 118 5.00 -7.38 -4.79
N MET A 119 4.63 -6.81 -3.65
CA MET A 119 5.14 -5.51 -3.20
C MET A 119 6.64 -5.57 -2.85
N MET A 120 7.09 -6.62 -2.15
CA MET A 120 8.50 -6.76 -1.76
C MET A 120 9.43 -6.90 -2.96
N GLU A 121 9.05 -7.73 -3.93
CA GLU A 121 9.89 -7.97 -5.10
C GLU A 121 9.85 -6.80 -6.08
N THR A 122 8.71 -6.09 -6.20
CA THR A 122 8.65 -4.81 -6.92
C THR A 122 9.62 -3.80 -6.32
N LEU A 123 9.56 -3.59 -4.99
CA LEU A 123 10.46 -2.66 -4.29
C LEU A 123 11.93 -3.07 -4.42
N ARG A 124 12.21 -4.38 -4.39
CA ARG A 124 13.56 -4.89 -4.62
C ARG A 124 14.04 -4.52 -6.03
N GLU A 125 13.19 -4.70 -7.03
CA GLU A 125 13.55 -4.49 -8.42
C GLU A 125 13.75 -3.01 -8.76
N VAL A 126 12.85 -2.12 -8.33
CA VAL A 126 13.00 -0.67 -8.56
C VAL A 126 14.24 -0.12 -7.84
N LYS A 127 14.58 -0.63 -6.65
CA LYS A 127 15.81 -0.27 -5.93
C LYS A 127 17.06 -0.82 -6.62
N ARG A 128 17.00 -2.03 -7.19
CA ARG A 128 18.12 -2.59 -7.98
C ARG A 128 18.41 -1.72 -9.20
N LEU A 129 17.36 -1.28 -9.89
CA LEU A 129 17.44 -0.51 -11.12
C LEU A 129 17.76 0.98 -10.88
N ARG A 130 17.25 1.58 -9.81
CA ARG A 130 17.50 2.99 -9.43
C ARG A 130 17.94 3.07 -7.95
N PRO A 131 19.17 2.64 -7.64
CA PRO A 131 19.63 2.45 -6.25
C PRO A 131 19.88 3.73 -5.46
N LYS A 132 19.87 4.90 -6.12
CA LYS A 132 20.06 6.20 -5.49
C LYS A 132 18.76 6.99 -5.31
N ALA A 133 17.66 6.47 -5.84
CA ALA A 133 16.35 7.05 -5.64
C ALA A 133 15.79 6.61 -4.27
N LEU A 134 14.98 7.48 -3.68
CA LEU A 134 14.25 7.16 -2.45
C LEU A 134 12.92 6.53 -2.84
N TRP A 135 12.83 5.21 -2.69
CA TRP A 135 11.63 4.43 -2.97
C TRP A 135 10.75 4.23 -1.74
N GLY A 136 9.44 4.20 -1.96
CA GLY A 136 8.43 3.93 -0.94
C GLY A 136 7.05 3.69 -1.55
N VAL A 137 6.14 3.19 -0.73
CA VAL A 137 4.75 2.91 -1.14
C VAL A 137 3.81 3.89 -0.44
N SER A 138 2.90 4.48 -1.21
CA SER A 138 1.82 5.35 -0.70
C SER A 138 0.50 4.57 -0.73
N PRO A 139 -0.37 4.70 0.29
CA PRO A 139 -0.43 5.74 1.33
C PRO A 139 0.17 5.31 2.68
N TYR A 140 1.30 4.61 2.69
CA TYR A 140 1.83 4.00 3.91
C TYR A 140 2.89 4.85 4.63
N PRO A 141 2.91 4.84 5.99
CA PRO A 141 1.95 4.20 6.89
C PRO A 141 0.59 4.90 6.88
N SER A 142 -0.47 4.17 7.26
CA SER A 142 -1.82 4.72 7.36
C SER A 142 -2.24 4.86 8.81
N CYS A 143 -2.67 6.06 9.22
CA CYS A 143 -3.16 6.32 10.58
C CYS A 143 -4.68 6.40 10.70
N TYR A 144 -5.39 6.49 9.57
CA TYR A 144 -6.81 6.79 9.54
C TYR A 144 -7.53 5.88 8.56
N SER A 145 -8.42 5.03 9.09
CA SER A 145 -9.27 4.12 8.32
C SER A 145 -10.31 4.82 7.44
N GLY A 146 -10.32 6.16 7.39
CA GLY A 146 -11.27 6.93 6.61
C GLY A 146 -12.62 7.15 7.27
N ASP A 147 -12.73 6.89 8.57
CA ASP A 147 -13.90 7.23 9.36
C ASP A 147 -13.80 8.66 9.92
N PRO A 148 -14.62 9.62 9.43
CA PRO A 148 -14.64 10.99 9.94
C PRO A 148 -15.03 11.07 11.41
N SER A 149 -15.76 10.06 11.92
CA SER A 149 -16.24 10.03 13.31
C SER A 149 -15.11 10.14 14.32
N GLN A 150 -13.94 9.57 14.00
CA GLN A 150 -12.75 9.61 14.86
C GLN A 150 -12.23 11.04 15.06
N THR A 151 -12.36 11.92 14.07
CA THR A 151 -11.93 13.32 14.16
C THR A 151 -12.96 14.24 14.83
N THR A 152 -14.19 13.75 15.03
CA THR A 152 -15.29 14.48 15.68
C THR A 152 -15.44 14.20 17.17
N LEU A 153 -14.62 13.28 17.72
CA LEU A 153 -14.62 12.98 19.15
C LEU A 153 -14.11 14.18 19.95
N ALA A 154 -14.82 14.55 21.03
CA ALA A 154 -14.45 15.65 21.91
C ALA A 154 -13.02 15.52 22.51
N ASN A 155 -12.50 14.28 22.58
CA ASN A 155 -11.16 13.95 23.07
C ASN A 155 -10.18 13.58 21.94
N TYR A 156 -10.35 14.13 20.74
CA TYR A 156 -9.44 13.87 19.63
C TYR A 156 -8.02 14.38 19.96
N THR A 157 -7.09 13.47 20.18
CA THR A 157 -5.70 13.78 20.56
C THR A 157 -4.77 13.92 19.36
N GLY A 158 -5.28 13.68 18.15
CA GLY A 158 -4.46 13.45 16.96
C GLY A 158 -3.84 12.07 16.91
N GLN A 159 -3.61 11.36 18.01
CA GLN A 159 -2.81 10.14 17.97
C GLN A 159 -3.46 9.03 17.13
N CYS A 160 -2.63 8.31 16.38
CA CYS A 160 -3.05 7.10 15.67
C CYS A 160 -3.56 6.08 16.69
N GLY A 161 -4.76 5.52 16.48
CA GLY A 161 -5.34 4.55 17.39
C GLY A 161 -4.47 3.29 17.52
N ALA A 162 -4.45 2.68 18.71
CA ALA A 162 -3.60 1.51 18.99
C ALA A 162 -3.81 0.34 17.99
N ALA A 163 -5.05 0.14 17.52
CA ALA A 163 -5.36 -0.87 16.51
C ALA A 163 -4.72 -0.55 15.14
N GLU A 164 -4.69 0.72 14.73
CA GLU A 164 -4.03 1.15 13.50
C GLU A 164 -2.51 1.06 13.61
N MET A 165 -1.96 1.39 14.79
CA MET A 165 -0.54 1.19 15.08
C MET A 165 -0.14 -0.29 15.01
N ALA A 166 -0.92 -1.20 15.63
CA ALA A 166 -0.67 -2.63 15.56
C ALA A 166 -0.67 -3.15 14.11
N LEU A 167 -1.60 -2.66 13.28
CA LEU A 167 -1.62 -2.97 11.85
C LEU A 167 -0.39 -2.39 11.11
N ASN A 168 0.11 -1.21 11.49
CA ASN A 168 1.34 -0.68 10.91
C ASN A 168 2.58 -1.49 11.33
N ASP A 169 2.59 -2.06 12.54
CA ASP A 169 3.67 -2.92 13.01
C ASP A 169 3.76 -4.24 12.21
N GLU A 170 2.63 -4.79 11.79
CA GLU A 170 2.58 -5.97 10.90
C GLU A 170 3.26 -5.74 9.55
N LEU A 171 3.35 -4.48 9.10
CA LEU A 171 3.99 -4.08 7.84
C LEU A 171 5.51 -3.82 7.96
N LEU A 172 6.15 -4.29 9.04
CA LEU A 172 7.61 -4.15 9.21
C LEU A 172 8.42 -4.65 8.00
N TRP A 173 7.94 -5.69 7.32
CA TRP A 173 8.53 -6.22 6.10
C TRP A 173 8.55 -5.19 4.96
N LEU A 174 7.53 -4.33 4.86
CA LEU A 174 7.41 -3.28 3.86
C LEU A 174 8.38 -2.15 4.19
N TRP A 175 8.37 -1.71 5.46
CA TRP A 175 9.25 -0.63 5.95
C TRP A 175 10.72 -0.94 5.69
N LYS A 176 11.14 -2.20 5.91
CA LYS A 176 12.53 -2.63 5.68
C LYS A 176 12.94 -2.62 4.21
N ARG A 177 11.97 -2.67 3.29
CA ARG A 177 12.20 -2.61 1.85
C ARG A 177 12.18 -1.18 1.32
N CYS A 178 11.41 -0.29 1.92
CA CYS A 178 11.40 1.13 1.58
C CYS A 178 12.73 1.83 1.94
N SER A 179 12.94 3.00 1.34
CA SER A 179 13.99 3.96 1.67
C SER A 179 13.43 5.35 2.03
N ALA A 180 12.13 5.54 1.83
CA ALA A 180 11.33 6.66 2.31
C ALA A 180 9.90 6.21 2.59
N LEU A 181 9.17 6.95 3.42
CA LEU A 181 7.76 6.73 3.74
C LEU A 181 6.90 7.81 3.09
N TYR A 182 5.73 7.43 2.57
CA TYR A 182 4.85 8.31 1.80
C TYR A 182 3.40 8.22 2.30
N PRO A 183 3.12 8.65 3.54
CA PRO A 183 1.76 8.71 4.06
C PRO A 183 0.91 9.67 3.20
N LEU A 184 -0.40 9.43 3.17
CA LEU A 184 -1.34 10.28 2.43
C LEU A 184 -2.24 11.06 3.37
N LEU A 185 -1.98 12.37 3.44
CA LEU A 185 -2.82 13.30 4.16
C LEU A 185 -4.08 13.65 3.33
N ASN A 186 -5.24 13.14 3.73
CA ASN A 186 -6.53 13.56 3.15
C ASN A 186 -7.24 14.54 4.08
N LEU A 187 -7.19 15.83 3.74
CA LEU A 187 -7.79 16.92 4.52
C LEU A 187 -9.32 17.01 4.39
N GLU A 188 -9.94 16.39 3.38
CA GLU A 188 -11.40 16.37 3.24
C GLU A 188 -12.05 15.60 4.39
N LYS A 189 -11.37 14.57 4.90
CA LYS A 189 -11.79 13.80 6.09
C LYS A 189 -11.79 14.61 7.38
N VAL A 190 -11.22 15.82 7.37
CA VAL A 190 -11.08 16.69 8.54
C VAL A 190 -11.95 17.95 8.44
N GLN A 191 -12.73 18.10 7.35
CA GLN A 191 -13.58 19.28 7.13
C GLN A 191 -14.69 19.45 8.19
N SER A 192 -14.99 18.42 8.97
CA SER A 192 -15.95 18.47 10.08
C SER A 192 -15.34 18.83 11.46
N GLY A 193 -14.02 19.08 11.54
CA GLY A 193 -13.29 19.35 12.79
C GLY A 193 -12.85 20.81 12.98
N SER A 194 -12.55 21.20 14.22
CA SER A 194 -11.97 22.52 14.53
C SER A 194 -10.56 22.69 13.93
N ALA A 195 -10.06 23.93 13.87
CA ALA A 195 -8.68 24.20 13.41
C ALA A 195 -7.63 23.42 14.22
N ASP A 196 -7.87 23.21 15.50
CA ASP A 196 -7.00 22.42 16.39
C ASP A 196 -7.03 20.92 16.03
N ALA A 197 -8.20 20.37 15.72
CA ALA A 197 -8.31 18.98 15.25
C ALA A 197 -7.56 18.79 13.92
N ARG A 198 -7.60 19.78 13.02
CA ARG A 198 -6.81 19.76 11.78
C ARG A 198 -5.31 19.77 12.02
N ALA A 199 -4.83 20.56 12.97
CA ALA A 199 -3.41 20.60 13.33
C ALA A 199 -2.94 19.28 13.95
N LEU A 200 -3.74 18.69 14.84
CA LEU A 200 -3.45 17.41 15.47
C LEU A 200 -3.43 16.25 14.47
N PHE A 201 -4.34 16.26 13.49
CA PHE A 201 -4.36 15.29 12.39
C PHE A 201 -3.05 15.32 11.59
N VAL A 202 -2.59 16.51 11.18
CA VAL A 202 -1.33 16.69 10.44
C VAL A 202 -0.13 16.20 11.27
N GLN A 203 -0.08 16.54 12.56
CA GLN A 203 1.02 16.13 13.43
C GLN A 203 1.11 14.61 13.59
N SER A 204 -0.03 13.93 13.66
CA SER A 204 -0.06 12.48 13.86
C SER A 204 0.40 11.67 12.65
N ASP A 205 0.00 12.11 11.46
CA ASP A 205 0.38 11.50 10.19
C ASP A 205 1.88 11.63 9.94
N GLN A 206 2.53 12.63 10.56
CA GLN A 206 3.99 12.79 10.58
C GLN A 206 4.68 11.97 11.70
N ARG A 207 4.04 11.79 12.86
CA ARG A 207 4.61 11.01 13.98
C ARG A 207 4.67 9.52 13.71
N SER A 208 3.66 8.94 13.05
CA SER A 208 3.68 7.50 12.75
C SER A 208 4.87 7.07 11.88
N PRO A 209 5.17 7.73 10.75
CA PRO A 209 6.39 7.49 9.99
C PRO A 209 7.65 7.65 10.83
N THR A 210 7.71 8.69 11.68
CA THR A 210 8.87 8.94 12.55
C THR A 210 9.08 7.79 13.55
N SER A 211 8.01 7.29 14.16
CA SER A 211 8.06 6.15 15.08
C SER A 211 8.55 4.87 14.41
N ILE A 212 8.12 4.62 13.17
CA ILE A 212 8.58 3.46 12.38
C ILE A 212 10.08 3.58 12.08
N VAL A 213 10.55 4.76 11.69
CA VAL A 213 11.96 5.01 11.40
C VAL A 213 12.83 4.86 12.66
N SER A 214 12.40 5.41 13.81
CA SER A 214 13.12 5.26 15.09
C SER A 214 13.19 3.79 15.52
N GLY A 215 12.08 3.06 15.44
CA GLY A 215 12.03 1.63 15.77
C GLY A 215 12.92 0.76 14.86
N GLN A 216 13.12 1.16 13.60
CA GLN A 216 14.08 0.50 12.70
C GLN A 216 15.54 0.80 13.01
N LEU A 217 15.83 2.02 13.48
CA LEU A 217 17.18 2.47 13.84
C LEU A 217 17.60 2.06 15.26
N GLY A 218 16.67 1.50 16.06
CA GLY A 218 16.93 1.13 17.46
C GLY A 218 17.15 2.33 18.39
N LEU A 219 16.53 3.48 18.04
CA LEU A 219 16.56 4.73 18.80
C LEU A 219 15.32 4.88 19.67
#